data_AF-A0A660PJ73-F1
#
_entry.id   AF-A0A660PJ73-F1
#
_cell.length_a   1.000
_cell.length_b   1.000
_cell.length_c   1.000
_cell.angle_alpha   90.00
_cell.angle_beta   90.00
_cell.angle_gamma   90.00
#
_symmetry.space_group_name_H-M   'P 1'
#
loop_
_entity.id
_entity.type
_entity.pdbx_description
1 polymer ?
#
loop_
_entity_poly.entity_id
_entity_poly.type
_entity_poly.pdbx_seq_one_letter_code
_entity_poly.pdbx_strand_id
1 'polypeptide(L)'
;MFSRFSRKYSWLSRIPIALMIGAGAGVAIPAMLYARTLKQISASVMPLIGENGAFNFEALVVIVGLLSTLSYFYFSREHKGIIGQVAKLGTYFLMLFFGATFGYTVMSRMSTFIGRIDFLLSDFLQIIR
;
A
#
# COMPACT_ATOMS: atom_id res chain seq x y z
N MET A 1 24.22 10.32 -18.36
CA MET A 1 22.90 10.61 -18.95
C MET A 1 22.98 11.25 -20.34
N PHE A 2 23.94 12.15 -20.60
CA PHE A 2 24.11 12.82 -21.90
C PHE A 2 24.51 11.91 -23.08
N SER A 3 25.11 10.74 -22.83
CA SER A 3 25.45 9.76 -23.89
C SER A 3 24.25 9.07 -24.54
N ARG A 4 23.01 9.31 -24.07
CA ARG A 4 21.78 8.83 -24.70
C ARG A 4 21.45 9.55 -26.01
N PHE A 5 21.96 10.77 -26.22
CA PHE A 5 21.73 11.55 -27.43
C PHE A 5 22.49 11.02 -28.66
N SER A 6 23.56 10.24 -28.46
CA SER A 6 24.30 9.60 -29.55
C SER A 6 24.04 8.10 -29.57
N ARG A 7 23.52 7.60 -30.70
CA ARG A 7 23.14 6.18 -30.89
C ARG A 7 24.33 5.21 -30.71
N LYS A 8 25.56 5.69 -30.91
CA LYS A 8 26.81 4.91 -30.78
C LYS A 8 27.29 4.73 -29.33
N TYR A 9 27.00 5.69 -28.44
CA TYR A 9 27.46 5.65 -27.03
C TYR A 9 26.35 5.36 -26.02
N SER A 10 25.15 5.03 -26.50
CA SER A 10 23.96 4.75 -25.68
C SER A 10 24.19 3.61 -24.66
N TRP A 11 25.01 2.59 -24.98
CA TRP A 11 25.33 1.49 -24.07
C TRP A 11 25.95 1.97 -22.75
N LEU A 12 26.85 2.95 -22.80
CA LEU A 12 27.55 3.46 -21.63
C LEU A 12 26.60 4.19 -20.66
N SER A 13 25.45 4.67 -21.14
CA SER A 13 24.43 5.25 -20.27
C SER A 13 23.66 4.21 -19.44
N ARG A 14 23.66 2.94 -19.85
CA ARG A 14 22.91 1.87 -19.19
C ARG A 14 23.52 1.49 -17.85
N ILE A 15 24.85 1.52 -17.73
CA ILE A 15 25.59 1.19 -16.50
C ILE A 15 25.21 2.12 -15.33
N PRO A 16 25.31 3.47 -15.45
CA PRO A 16 24.93 4.36 -14.35
C PRO A 16 23.43 4.32 -14.06
N ILE A 17 22.57 4.08 -15.06
CA ILE A 17 21.12 3.91 -14.84
C ILE A 17 20.84 2.62 -14.06
N ALA A 18 21.49 1.51 -14.43
CA ALA A 18 21.39 0.24 -13.73
C ALA A 18 21.91 0.35 -12.29
N LEU A 19 23.00 1.09 -12.07
CA LEU A 19 23.55 1.34 -10.74
C LEU A 19 22.60 2.19 -9.90
N MET A 20 22.02 3.27 -10.44
CA MET A 20 21.04 4.09 -9.70
C MET A 20 19.76 3.32 -9.37
N ILE A 21 19.22 2.56 -10.32
CA ILE A 21 18.03 1.74 -10.08
C ILE A 21 18.35 0.61 -9.09
N GLY A 22 19.49 -0.06 -9.25
CA GLY A 22 19.93 -1.14 -8.38
C GLY A 22 20.17 -0.68 -6.95
N ALA A 23 20.88 0.44 -6.75
CA ALA A 23 21.08 1.03 -5.43
C ALA A 23 19.76 1.52 -4.82
N GLY A 24 18.92 2.21 -5.61
CA GLY A 24 17.62 2.68 -5.17
C GLY A 24 16.69 1.55 -4.75
N ALA A 25 16.56 0.51 -5.58
CA ALA A 25 15.77 -0.68 -5.28
C ALA A 25 16.34 -1.47 -4.10
N GLY A 26 17.67 -1.59 -4.01
CA GLY A 26 18.36 -2.28 -2.92
C GLY A 26 18.07 -1.69 -1.55
N VAL A 27 17.90 -0.37 -1.45
CA VAL A 27 17.47 0.30 -0.22
C VAL A 27 15.96 0.27 -0.05
N ALA A 28 15.20 0.53 -1.12
CA ALA A 28 13.77 0.73 -1.05
C ALA A 28 12.98 -0.57 -0.79
N ILE A 29 13.39 -1.71 -1.37
CA ILE A 29 12.72 -3.00 -1.19
C ILE A 29 12.71 -3.44 0.28
N PRO A 30 13.85 -3.59 0.97
CA PRO A 30 13.83 -3.99 2.38
C PRO A 30 13.10 -2.96 3.24
N ALA A 31 13.33 -1.66 3.01
CA ALA A 31 12.63 -0.61 3.76
C ALA A 31 11.10 -0.72 3.62
N MET A 32 10.58 -0.97 2.41
CA MET A 32 9.15 -1.17 2.20
C MET A 32 8.63 -2.48 2.79
N LEU A 33 9.40 -3.57 2.71
CA LEU A 33 9.03 -4.85 3.32
C LEU A 33 8.90 -4.74 4.84
N TYR A 34 9.88 -4.10 5.49
CA TYR A 34 9.83 -3.86 6.93
C TYR A 34 8.68 -2.91 7.31
N ALA A 35 8.58 -1.77 6.64
CA ALA A 35 7.62 -0.73 7.01
C ALA A 35 6.17 -1.11 6.72
N ARG A 36 5.92 -1.89 5.66
CA ARG A 36 4.55 -2.26 5.23
C ARG A 36 4.20 -3.66 5.72
N THR A 37 4.94 -4.66 5.29
CA THR A 37 4.59 -6.06 5.52
C THR A 37 4.76 -6.46 6.99
N LEU A 38 5.91 -6.13 7.60
CA LEU A 38 6.15 -6.48 9.00
C LEU A 38 5.19 -5.77 9.95
N LYS A 39 4.91 -4.48 9.67
CA LYS A 39 3.94 -3.69 10.44
C LYS A 39 2.52 -4.24 10.30
N GLN A 40 2.11 -4.65 9.10
CA GLN A 40 0.80 -5.28 8.88
C GLN A 40 0.67 -6.62 9.60
N ILE A 41 1.72 -7.45 9.58
CA ILE A 41 1.74 -8.73 10.32
C ILE A 41 1.65 -8.46 11.83
N SER A 42 2.42 -7.50 12.34
CA SER A 42 2.36 -7.12 13.76
C SER A 42 0.97 -6.61 14.15
N ALA A 43 0.29 -5.85 13.29
CA ALA A 43 -1.07 -5.37 13.54
C ALA A 43 -2.10 -6.52 13.63
N SER A 44 -1.86 -7.64 12.95
CA SER A 44 -2.71 -8.83 13.03
C SER A 44 -2.60 -9.59 14.37
N VAL A 45 -1.56 -9.32 15.18
CA VAL A 45 -1.31 -9.97 16.48
C VAL A 45 -1.62 -9.02 17.65
N MET A 46 -2.36 -7.94 17.41
CA MET A 46 -2.74 -6.99 18.45
C MET A 46 -3.58 -7.68 19.55
N PRO A 47 -3.36 -7.37 20.85
CA PRO A 47 -4.11 -8.00 21.93
C PRO A 47 -5.62 -7.79 21.78
N LEU A 48 -6.35 -8.90 21.81
CA LEU A 48 -7.81 -8.95 21.69
C LEU A 48 -8.55 -8.38 22.90
N ILE A 49 -7.87 -8.39 24.06
CA ILE A 49 -8.40 -7.90 25.32
C ILE A 49 -7.54 -6.70 25.71
N GLY A 50 -8.17 -5.54 25.84
CA GLY A 50 -7.50 -4.33 26.32
C GLY A 50 -7.20 -4.43 27.82
N GLU A 51 -6.38 -3.51 28.33
CA GLU A 51 -5.99 -3.46 29.75
C GLU A 51 -7.18 -3.34 30.71
N ASN A 52 -8.32 -2.84 30.21
CA ASN A 52 -9.57 -2.71 30.97
C ASN A 52 -10.44 -3.97 30.96
N GLY A 53 -9.97 -5.10 30.40
CA GLY A 53 -10.73 -6.34 30.26
C GLY A 53 -11.81 -6.31 29.16
N ALA A 54 -11.96 -5.19 28.45
CA ALA A 54 -12.88 -5.05 27.33
C ALA A 54 -12.28 -5.60 26.03
N PHE A 55 -13.12 -6.17 25.16
CA PHE A 55 -12.71 -6.60 23.83
C PHE A 55 -12.32 -5.41 22.95
N ASN A 56 -11.16 -5.48 22.32
CA ASN A 56 -10.74 -4.50 21.34
C ASN A 56 -11.46 -4.75 20.01
N PHE A 57 -12.41 -3.87 19.68
CA PHE A 57 -13.22 -3.99 18.47
C PHE A 57 -12.37 -3.97 17.19
N GLU A 58 -11.31 -3.18 17.15
CA GLU A 58 -10.42 -3.09 15.98
C GLU A 58 -9.68 -4.41 15.75
N ALA A 59 -9.11 -4.99 16.82
CA ALA A 59 -8.43 -6.28 16.75
C ALA A 59 -9.39 -7.40 16.29
N LEU A 60 -10.65 -7.36 16.75
CA LEU A 60 -11.68 -8.30 16.35
C LEU A 60 -12.01 -8.19 14.85
N VAL A 61 -12.22 -6.96 14.36
CA VAL A 61 -12.51 -6.72 12.93
C VAL A 61 -11.34 -7.17 12.06
N VAL A 62 -10.09 -6.88 12.46
CA VAL A 62 -8.90 -7.31 11.74
C VAL A 62 -8.80 -8.83 11.67
N ILE A 63 -9.01 -9.53 12.79
CA ILE A 63 -8.96 -11.00 12.83
C ILE A 63 -10.07 -11.63 12.00
N VAL A 64 -11.30 -11.12 12.09
CA VAL A 64 -12.44 -11.60 11.29
C VAL A 64 -12.22 -11.34 9.80
N GLY A 65 -11.74 -10.15 9.44
CA GLY A 65 -11.38 -9.80 8.06
C GLY A 65 -10.26 -10.69 7.52
N LEU A 66 -9.22 -10.95 8.32
CA LEU A 66 -8.10 -11.83 7.96
C LEU A 66 -8.57 -13.26 7.70
N LEU A 67 -9.30 -13.86 8.65
CA LEU A 67 -9.77 -15.25 8.52
C LEU A 67 -10.76 -15.42 7.37
N SER A 68 -11.66 -14.47 7.17
CA SER A 68 -12.62 -14.51 6.06
C SER A 68 -11.94 -14.35 4.69
N THR A 69 -10.94 -13.46 4.59
CA THR A 69 -10.15 -13.28 3.37
C THR A 69 -9.28 -14.50 3.08
N LEU A 70 -8.66 -15.10 4.09
CA LEU A 70 -7.93 -16.36 3.92
C LEU A 70 -8.87 -17.49 3.48
N SER A 71 -10.08 -17.57 4.04
CA SER A 71 -11.10 -18.54 3.60
C SER A 71 -11.53 -18.30 2.15
N TYR A 72 -11.56 -17.06 1.67
CA TYR A 72 -11.82 -16.75 0.27
C TYR A 72 -10.70 -17.28 -0.66
N PHE A 73 -9.43 -17.08 -0.31
CA PHE A 73 -8.28 -17.56 -1.09
C PHE A 73 -7.93 -19.03 -0.87
N TYR A 74 -8.55 -19.69 0.11
CA TYR A 74 -8.34 -21.10 0.36
C TYR A 74 -9.07 -21.95 -0.70
N PHE A 75 -8.40 -22.18 -1.83
CA PHE A 75 -8.95 -22.91 -2.98
C PHE A 75 -9.06 -24.43 -2.77
N SER A 76 -8.48 -24.98 -1.70
CA SER A 76 -8.40 -26.43 -1.45
C SER A 76 -9.67 -27.07 -0.89
N ARG A 77 -10.71 -26.29 -0.58
CA ARG A 77 -12.03 -26.79 -0.14
C ARG A 77 -13.10 -26.20 -1.05
N GLU A 78 -14.06 -27.02 -1.47
CA GLU A 78 -15.23 -26.50 -2.18
C GLU A 78 -15.96 -25.47 -1.30
N HIS A 79 -16.21 -24.28 -1.84
CA HIS A 79 -16.95 -23.20 -1.18
C HIS A 79 -18.46 -23.52 -1.05
N LYS A 80 -18.80 -24.60 -0.35
CA LYS A 80 -20.18 -25.02 -0.05
C LYS A 80 -20.49 -24.84 1.45
N GLY A 81 -21.70 -24.38 1.77
CA GLY A 81 -22.17 -24.20 3.15
C GLY A 81 -21.56 -22.99 3.88
N ILE A 82 -21.24 -23.15 5.17
CA ILE A 82 -20.74 -22.09 6.07
C ILE A 82 -19.42 -21.46 5.54
N ILE A 83 -18.54 -22.29 4.96
CA ILE A 83 -17.27 -21.83 4.36
C ILE A 83 -17.52 -20.88 3.17
N GLY A 84 -18.57 -21.13 2.39
CA GLY A 84 -18.96 -20.25 1.28
C GLY A 84 -19.48 -18.88 1.76
N GLN A 85 -20.19 -18.83 2.89
CA GLN A 85 -20.66 -17.57 3.48
C GLN A 85 -19.50 -16.75 4.06
N VAL A 86 -18.56 -17.41 4.76
CA VAL A 86 -17.35 -16.77 5.29
C VAL A 86 -16.45 -16.26 4.16
N ALA A 87 -16.31 -17.02 3.07
CA ALA A 87 -15.59 -16.56 1.89
C ALA A 87 -16.24 -15.35 1.21
N LYS A 88 -17.58 -15.30 1.15
CA LYS A 88 -18.33 -14.14 0.63
C LYS A 88 -18.11 -12.89 1.48
N LEU A 89 -18.02 -13.03 2.80
CA LEU A 89 -17.61 -11.95 3.70
C LEU A 89 -16.20 -11.45 3.33
N GLY A 90 -15.26 -12.38 3.12
CA GLY A 90 -13.90 -12.07 2.67
C GLY A 90 -13.85 -11.29 1.35
N THR A 91 -14.76 -11.59 0.40
CA THR A 91 -14.87 -10.82 -0.85
C THR A 91 -15.23 -9.35 -0.58
N TYR A 92 -16.14 -9.05 0.35
CA TYR A 92 -16.46 -7.67 0.70
C TYR A 92 -15.29 -6.94 1.36
N PHE A 93 -14.54 -7.62 2.24
CA PHE A 93 -13.30 -7.08 2.81
C PHE A 93 -12.27 -6.75 1.74
N LEU A 94 -12.12 -7.62 0.72
CA LEU A 94 -11.25 -7.36 -0.42
C LEU A 94 -11.69 -6.15 -1.24
N MET A 95 -12.99 -6.03 -1.52
CA MET A 95 -13.54 -4.88 -2.24
C MET A 95 -13.26 -3.57 -1.48
N LEU A 96 -13.42 -3.58 -0.15
CA LEU A 96 -13.13 -2.43 0.69
C LEU A 96 -11.63 -2.07 0.68
N PHE A 97 -10.75 -3.07 0.79
CA PHE A 97 -9.31 -2.86 0.71
C PHE A 97 -8.86 -2.29 -0.65
N PHE A 98 -9.36 -2.85 -1.76
CA PHE A 98 -9.04 -2.35 -3.10
C PHE A 98 -9.60 -0.95 -3.34
N GLY A 99 -10.82 -0.67 -2.87
CA GLY A 99 -11.42 0.66 -2.94
C GLY A 99 -10.62 1.71 -2.17
N ALA A 100 -10.21 1.39 -0.94
CA ALA A 100 -9.38 2.28 -0.12
C ALA A 100 -8.00 2.51 -0.76
N THR A 101 -7.38 1.46 -1.30
CA THR A 101 -6.07 1.56 -1.97
C THR A 101 -6.16 2.43 -3.23
N PHE A 102 -7.20 2.24 -4.05
CA PHE A 102 -7.46 3.07 -5.22
C PHE A 102 -7.69 4.53 -4.81
N GLY A 103 -8.56 4.78 -3.82
CA GLY A 103 -8.85 6.10 -3.28
C GLY A 103 -7.59 6.81 -2.75
N TYR A 104 -6.70 6.09 -2.06
CA TYR A 104 -5.43 6.63 -1.57
C TYR A 104 -4.54 7.15 -2.70
N THR A 105 -4.47 6.43 -3.83
CA THR A 105 -3.67 6.90 -4.98
C THR A 105 -4.25 8.16 -5.63
N VAL A 106 -5.58 8.26 -5.72
CA VAL A 106 -6.27 9.45 -6.23
C VAL A 106 -6.05 10.63 -5.28
N MET A 107 -6.21 10.40 -3.97
CA MET A 107 -5.97 11.40 -2.94
C MET A 107 -4.53 11.92 -2.96
N SER A 108 -3.54 11.04 -3.10
CA SER A 108 -2.12 11.44 -3.20
C SER A 108 -1.86 12.36 -4.39
N ARG A 109 -2.47 12.07 -5.55
CA ARG A 109 -2.35 12.91 -6.75
C ARG A 109 -3.07 14.26 -6.58
N MET A 110 -4.28 14.24 -6.05
CA MET A 110 -5.04 15.47 -5.80
C MET A 110 -4.36 16.35 -4.75
N SER A 111 -3.83 15.77 -3.68
CA SER A 111 -3.06 16.48 -2.65
C SER A 111 -1.81 17.13 -3.23
N THR A 112 -1.09 16.42 -4.12
CA THR A 112 0.07 17.00 -4.80
C THR A 112 -0.34 18.17 -5.70
N PHE A 113 -1.46 18.04 -6.43
CA PHE A 113 -1.98 19.12 -7.28
C PHE A 113 -2.36 20.36 -6.46
N ILE A 114 -3.10 20.18 -5.36
CA ILE A 114 -3.45 21.27 -4.43
C ILE A 114 -2.18 21.94 -3.90
N GLY A 115 -1.20 21.16 -3.45
CA GLY A 115 0.08 21.71 -2.98
C GLY A 115 0.85 22.50 -4.04
N ARG A 116 0.70 22.17 -5.33
CA ARG A 116 1.28 22.96 -6.42
C ARG A 116 0.51 24.26 -6.69
N ILE A 117 -0.82 24.25 -6.59
CA ILE A 117 -1.63 25.47 -6.71
C ILE A 117 -1.35 26.41 -5.54
N ASP A 118 -1.28 25.88 -4.33
CA ASP A 118 -0.97 26.63 -3.11
C ASP A 118 0.39 27.32 -3.21
N PHE A 119 1.43 26.58 -3.62
CA PHE A 119 2.75 27.14 -3.92
C PHE A 119 2.71 28.25 -4.98
N LEU A 120 1.94 28.06 -6.07
CA LEU A 120 1.85 29.07 -7.12
C LEU A 120 1.16 30.34 -6.63
N LEU A 121 0.08 30.22 -5.85
CA LEU A 121 -0.73 31.36 -5.41
C LEU A 121 -0.12 32.11 -4.22
N SER A 122 0.52 31.39 -3.29
CA SER A 122 1.14 31.96 -2.09
C SER A 122 2.60 32.33 -2.33
N ASP A 123 3.48 31.34 -2.57
CA ASP A 123 4.93 31.61 -2.65
C ASP A 123 5.35 32.34 -3.93
N PHE A 124 4.73 32.01 -5.07
CA PHE A 124 5.13 32.59 -6.37
C PHE A 124 4.39 33.90 -6.69
N LEU A 125 3.05 33.92 -6.57
CA LEU A 125 2.22 35.08 -6.91
C LEU A 125 1.90 35.99 -5.70
N GLN A 126 2.02 35.51 -4.45
CA GLN A 126 1.72 36.25 -3.22
C GLN A 126 0.31 36.87 -3.16
N ILE A 127 -0.66 36.28 -3.88
CA ILE A 127 -2.05 36.76 -3.93
C ILE A 127 -2.83 36.30 -2.70
N ILE A 128 -2.49 35.14 -2.18
CA ILE A 128 -3.08 34.52 -1.00
C ILE A 128 -1.95 34.37 0.01
N ARG A 129 -2.16 34.79 1.25
CA ARG A 129 -1.14 34.75 2.30
C ARG A 129 -1.40 33.60 3.27
#